data_AF-A0A8I7B6X0-F1
#
_entry.id   AF-A0A8I7B6X0-F1
#
_cell.length_a   1.000
_cell.length_b   1.000
_cell.length_c   1.000
_cell.angle_alpha   90.00
_cell.angle_beta   90.00
_cell.angle_gamma   90.00
#
_symmetry.space_group_name_H-M   'P 1'
#
loop_
_entity.id
_entity.type
_entity.pdbx_description
1 polymer ?
#
loop_
_entity_poly.entity_id
_entity_poly.type
_entity_poly.pdbx_seq_one_letter_code
_entity_poly.pdbx_strand_id
1 'polypeptide(L)'
;MRGCYVQADMIMSQSLKRLTILDCTFYPNERTRISVPSLVTLELFECWGRTPLLESMPSLVTGSIKLADCDDCCGKEAGGSCVDDTCENCGSNNNGSRDCVLLNGLSEAKSLELIAEPCVFILKRDLMWCPTFSKLKTLLLNDWCIKVNLGAGALMRFLQHTPVLEKLTIQLCQAPSNRVGTAGSYNLTGQLVAPSKLKILEIKCERIDERVHRILMVLSTYGIHVEQINIQQSIGCSER
;
A
#
# COMPACT_ATOMS: atom_id res chain seq x y z
N MET A 1 -17.55 2.35 -12.36
CA MET A 1 -18.41 3.15 -11.45
C MET A 1 -17.72 4.48 -11.24
N ARG A 2 -18.47 5.58 -11.24
CA ARG A 2 -17.91 6.91 -11.02
C ARG A 2 -18.87 7.77 -10.21
N GLY A 3 -18.37 8.45 -9.18
CA GLY A 3 -19.21 9.36 -8.37
C GLY A 3 -20.34 8.67 -7.62
N CYS A 4 -20.21 7.37 -7.31
CA CYS A 4 -21.28 6.59 -6.70
C CYS A 4 -21.15 6.58 -5.17
N TYR A 5 -22.29 6.62 -4.47
CA TYR A 5 -22.36 6.21 -3.07
C TYR A 5 -22.64 4.71 -3.00
N VAL A 6 -21.70 3.94 -2.44
CA VAL A 6 -21.73 2.48 -2.41
C VAL A 6 -22.13 2.02 -1.02
N GLN A 7 -23.43 1.73 -0.86
CA GLN A 7 -23.98 1.03 0.29
C GLN A 7 -24.44 -0.36 -0.15
N ALA A 8 -23.49 -1.29 -0.17
CA ALA A 8 -23.74 -2.67 -0.56
C ALA A 8 -22.83 -3.60 0.24
N ASP A 9 -23.37 -4.76 0.63
CA ASP A 9 -22.58 -5.81 1.29
C ASP A 9 -21.49 -6.36 0.37
N MET A 10 -21.80 -6.48 -0.93
CA MET A 10 -20.90 -7.12 -1.90
C MET A 10 -21.09 -6.59 -3.32
N ILE A 11 -19.97 -6.33 -4.00
CA ILE A 11 -19.85 -6.19 -5.45
C ILE A 11 -19.30 -7.51 -5.97
N MET A 12 -20.08 -8.24 -6.76
CA MET A 12 -19.66 -9.55 -7.28
C MET A 12 -19.89 -9.70 -8.78
N SER A 13 -18.98 -10.42 -9.43
CA SER A 13 -19.16 -10.84 -10.83
C SER A 13 -18.26 -12.01 -11.17
N GLN A 14 -18.80 -13.02 -11.86
CA GLN A 14 -18.04 -14.20 -12.28
C GLN A 14 -17.35 -14.02 -13.64
N SER A 15 -17.75 -13.04 -14.44
CA SER A 15 -17.28 -12.83 -15.81
C SER A 15 -16.54 -11.52 -16.03
N LEU A 16 -16.70 -10.54 -15.13
CA LEU A 16 -16.09 -9.22 -15.29
C LEU A 16 -14.56 -9.32 -15.31
N LYS A 17 -13.94 -8.71 -16.33
CA LYS A 17 -12.49 -8.68 -16.53
C LYS A 17 -11.84 -7.38 -16.10
N ARG A 18 -12.58 -6.27 -16.07
CA ARG A 18 -12.07 -4.96 -15.67
C ARG A 18 -13.07 -4.28 -14.75
N LEU A 19 -12.58 -3.73 -13.65
CA LEU A 19 -13.37 -3.01 -12.67
C LEU A 19 -12.64 -1.71 -12.38
N THR A 20 -13.28 -0.61 -12.71
CA THR A 20 -12.79 0.74 -12.45
C THR A 20 -13.82 1.44 -11.58
N ILE A 21 -13.40 1.88 -10.40
CA ILE A 21 -14.20 2.60 -9.42
C ILE A 21 -13.45 3.91 -9.13
N LEU A 22 -14.06 5.03 -9.53
CA LEU A 22 -13.44 6.35 -9.48
C LEU A 22 -14.33 7.27 -8.65
N ASP A 23 -13.76 8.09 -7.78
CA ASP A 23 -14.47 9.15 -7.09
C ASP A 23 -15.72 8.65 -6.32
N CYS A 24 -15.69 7.41 -5.82
CA CYS A 24 -16.85 6.79 -5.15
C CYS A 24 -16.70 6.87 -3.62
N THR A 25 -17.82 6.91 -2.91
CA THR A 25 -17.85 6.89 -1.44
C THR A 25 -18.43 5.58 -0.96
N PHE A 26 -17.65 4.80 -0.21
CA PHE A 26 -18.11 3.56 0.42
C PHE A 26 -18.76 3.86 1.78
N TYR A 27 -19.81 3.12 2.10
CA TYR A 27 -20.54 3.29 3.36
C TYR A 27 -19.61 3.07 4.57
N PRO A 28 -19.53 4.00 5.54
CA PRO A 28 -18.58 3.90 6.66
C PRO A 28 -18.89 2.80 7.66
N ASN A 29 -20.17 2.50 7.88
CA ASN A 29 -20.57 1.61 8.97
C ASN A 29 -20.39 0.12 8.62
N GLU A 30 -20.48 -0.24 7.34
CA GLU A 30 -20.37 -1.63 6.87
C GLU A 30 -19.36 -1.74 5.73
N ARG A 31 -18.46 -2.72 5.81
CA ARG A 31 -17.42 -2.90 4.79
C ARG A 31 -17.96 -3.65 3.58
N THR A 32 -18.06 -2.95 2.45
CA THR A 32 -18.33 -3.59 1.16
C THR A 32 -17.24 -4.59 0.79
N ARG A 33 -17.65 -5.78 0.36
CA ARG A 33 -16.75 -6.80 -0.21
C ARG A 33 -16.72 -6.72 -1.72
N ILE A 34 -15.57 -6.95 -2.34
CA ILE A 34 -15.42 -7.05 -3.79
C ILE A 34 -14.94 -8.45 -4.13
N SER A 35 -15.83 -9.24 -4.74
CA SER A 35 -15.61 -10.63 -5.12
C SER A 35 -15.73 -10.80 -6.63
N VAL A 36 -14.62 -10.60 -7.33
CA VAL A 36 -14.56 -10.69 -8.79
C VAL A 36 -13.41 -11.60 -9.20
N PRO A 37 -13.55 -12.94 -9.10
CA PRO A 37 -12.43 -13.88 -9.28
C PRO A 37 -11.86 -13.90 -10.71
N SER A 38 -12.67 -13.50 -11.69
CA SER A 38 -12.30 -13.37 -13.10
C SER A 38 -11.56 -12.09 -13.45
N LEU A 39 -11.37 -11.17 -12.49
CA LEU A 39 -10.85 -9.83 -12.73
C LEU A 39 -9.40 -9.86 -13.18
N VAL A 40 -9.08 -9.12 -14.24
CA VAL A 40 -7.72 -8.98 -14.80
C VAL A 40 -7.14 -7.60 -14.45
N THR A 41 -7.99 -6.57 -14.43
CA THR A 41 -7.60 -5.19 -14.10
C THR A 41 -8.51 -4.60 -13.04
N LEU A 42 -7.92 -4.07 -11.97
CA LEU A 42 -8.61 -3.33 -10.92
C LEU A 42 -8.06 -1.90 -10.84
N GLU A 43 -8.97 -0.93 -10.85
CA GLU A 43 -8.67 0.48 -10.59
C GLU A 43 -9.62 0.98 -9.50
N LEU A 44 -9.04 1.42 -8.38
CA LEU A 44 -9.74 2.07 -7.26
C LEU A 44 -9.07 3.41 -7.03
N PHE A 45 -9.70 4.49 -7.45
CA PHE A 45 -9.08 5.82 -7.47
C PHE A 45 -9.93 6.84 -6.74
N GLU A 46 -9.29 7.61 -5.85
CA GLU A 46 -9.93 8.72 -5.10
C GLU A 46 -11.26 8.32 -4.46
N CYS A 47 -11.30 7.08 -3.92
CA CYS A 47 -12.44 6.60 -3.20
C CYS A 47 -12.38 7.03 -1.73
N TRP A 48 -13.54 7.33 -1.17
CA TRP A 48 -13.74 7.84 0.20
C TRP A 48 -14.50 6.82 1.05
N GLY A 49 -14.50 7.01 2.36
CA GLY A 49 -15.27 6.19 3.29
C GLY A 49 -14.50 4.96 3.80
N ARG A 50 -15.21 3.89 4.15
CA ARG A 50 -14.58 2.63 4.61
C ARG A 50 -14.02 1.85 3.44
N THR A 51 -12.74 1.51 3.50
CA THR A 51 -12.02 0.77 2.46
C THR A 51 -12.68 -0.58 2.20
N PRO A 52 -12.99 -0.93 0.93
CA PRO A 52 -13.61 -2.22 0.61
C PRO A 52 -12.65 -3.39 0.87
N LEU A 53 -13.22 -4.54 1.26
CA LEU A 53 -12.50 -5.82 1.35
C LEU A 53 -12.37 -6.43 -0.05
N LEU A 54 -11.14 -6.60 -0.52
CA LEU A 54 -10.83 -7.33 -1.75
C LEU A 54 -10.67 -8.81 -1.41
N GLU A 55 -11.61 -9.62 -1.88
CA GLU A 55 -11.48 -11.07 -1.84
C GLU A 55 -10.41 -11.55 -2.83
N SER A 56 -10.05 -12.84 -2.77
CA SER A 56 -9.03 -13.41 -3.66
C SER A 56 -9.41 -13.25 -5.14
N MET A 57 -8.53 -12.61 -5.91
CA MET A 57 -8.68 -12.40 -7.36
C MET A 57 -7.60 -13.17 -8.13
N PRO A 58 -7.75 -14.48 -8.34
CA PRO A 58 -6.71 -15.32 -8.94
C PRO A 58 -6.31 -14.94 -10.37
N SER A 59 -7.19 -14.23 -11.09
CA SER A 59 -6.95 -13.78 -12.47
C SER A 59 -6.27 -12.42 -12.56
N LEU A 60 -6.01 -11.75 -11.44
CA LEU A 60 -5.57 -10.36 -11.44
C LEU A 60 -4.17 -10.22 -12.06
N VAL A 61 -4.02 -9.27 -12.98
CA VAL A 61 -2.74 -8.98 -13.63
C VAL A 61 -2.25 -7.59 -13.24
N THR A 62 -3.15 -6.60 -13.25
CA THR A 62 -2.83 -5.20 -12.95
C THR A 62 -3.78 -4.65 -11.89
N GLY A 63 -3.25 -3.97 -10.88
CA GLY A 63 -4.03 -3.21 -9.90
C GLY A 63 -3.47 -1.81 -9.72
N SER A 64 -4.33 -0.79 -9.73
CA SER A 64 -3.97 0.59 -9.35
C SER A 64 -4.93 1.07 -8.28
N ILE A 65 -4.39 1.35 -7.09
CA ILE A 65 -5.14 1.74 -5.90
C ILE A 65 -4.61 3.09 -5.43
N LYS A 66 -5.47 4.11 -5.41
CA LYS A 66 -5.20 5.43 -4.82
C LYS A 66 -6.18 5.70 -3.69
N LEU A 67 -5.65 5.74 -2.46
CA LEU A 67 -6.40 5.99 -1.23
C LEU A 67 -6.15 7.43 -0.77
N ALA A 68 -7.17 8.29 -0.85
CA ALA A 68 -7.04 9.72 -0.50
C ALA A 68 -7.45 9.98 0.96
N ASP A 69 -8.61 9.49 1.39
CA ASP A 69 -9.10 9.65 2.76
C ASP A 69 -9.96 8.44 3.12
N CYS A 70 -9.58 7.70 4.17
CA CYS A 70 -10.28 6.49 4.59
C CYS A 70 -10.78 6.61 6.03
N ASP A 71 -12.02 6.23 6.26
CA ASP A 71 -12.62 6.19 7.60
C ASP A 71 -12.07 5.02 8.45
N ASP A 72 -11.26 4.15 7.84
CA ASP A 72 -10.55 3.11 8.57
C ASP A 72 -9.55 3.73 9.55
N CYS A 73 -9.87 3.65 10.83
CA CYS A 73 -8.98 4.07 11.91
C CYS A 73 -8.96 3.00 13.03
N CYS A 74 -7.84 2.90 13.72
CA CYS A 74 -7.81 2.37 15.08
C CYS A 74 -7.39 3.54 15.99
N GLY A 75 -8.08 3.76 17.11
CA GLY A 75 -7.90 4.92 18.01
C GLY A 75 -6.48 5.18 18.56
N LYS A 76 -5.48 4.38 18.16
CA LYS A 76 -4.06 4.55 18.45
C LYS A 76 -3.41 5.75 17.75
N GLU A 77 -3.88 6.16 16.58
CA GLU A 77 -3.24 7.24 15.82
C GLU A 77 -3.51 8.64 16.43
N ALA A 78 -4.47 8.73 17.37
CA ALA A 78 -4.75 9.90 18.20
C ALA A 78 -4.12 9.81 19.63
N GLY A 79 -3.16 8.91 19.86
CA GLY A 79 -2.49 8.79 21.17
C GLY A 79 -3.26 7.99 22.23
N GLY A 80 -4.34 7.30 21.87
CA GLY A 80 -5.07 6.39 22.76
C GLY A 80 -4.48 4.98 22.81
N SER A 81 -4.36 4.39 24.00
CA SER A 81 -4.20 2.94 24.11
C SER A 81 -5.49 2.26 23.61
N CYS A 82 -5.38 1.19 22.81
CA CYS A 82 -6.53 0.31 22.63
C CYS A 82 -6.75 -0.42 23.96
N VAL A 83 -7.60 0.13 24.81
CA VAL A 83 -8.00 -0.53 26.06
C VAL A 83 -9.04 -1.62 25.78
N ASP A 84 -9.59 -1.64 24.56
CA ASP A 84 -10.71 -2.48 24.20
C ASP A 84 -10.32 -3.53 23.16
N ASP A 85 -10.49 -4.80 23.56
CA ASP A 85 -10.30 -5.98 22.71
C ASP A 85 -11.32 -6.00 21.53
N THR A 86 -12.36 -5.17 21.57
CA THR A 86 -13.41 -5.09 20.54
C THR A 86 -13.03 -4.30 19.28
N CYS A 87 -11.85 -3.70 19.20
CA CYS A 87 -11.47 -2.93 18.03
C CYS A 87 -11.29 -3.83 16.80
N GLU A 88 -12.30 -3.87 15.92
CA GLU A 88 -12.31 -4.64 14.66
C GLU A 88 -11.11 -4.32 13.75
N ASN A 89 -10.49 -3.15 13.94
CA ASN A 89 -9.34 -2.68 13.16
C ASN A 89 -7.98 -2.97 13.82
N CYS A 90 -7.96 -3.39 15.08
CA CYS A 90 -6.75 -3.74 15.82
C CYS A 90 -6.73 -5.27 16.05
N GLY A 91 -5.87 -5.98 15.32
CA GLY A 91 -5.82 -7.45 15.26
C GLY A 91 -5.34 -8.17 16.52
N SER A 92 -6.05 -8.02 17.65
CA SER A 92 -5.76 -8.73 18.91
C SER A 92 -6.92 -9.58 19.45
N ASN A 93 -8.04 -9.72 18.73
CA ASN A 93 -9.06 -10.67 19.16
C ASN A 93 -8.86 -12.03 18.51
N ASN A 94 -8.72 -13.07 19.34
CA ASN A 94 -8.48 -14.47 18.99
C ASN A 94 -9.59 -15.13 18.14
N ASN A 95 -10.51 -14.34 17.56
CA ASN A 95 -11.55 -14.82 16.65
C ASN A 95 -11.96 -13.79 15.55
N GLY A 96 -11.20 -12.73 15.32
CA GLY A 96 -11.47 -11.73 14.26
C GLY A 96 -10.43 -11.80 13.14
N SER A 97 -10.83 -12.37 12.00
CA SER A 97 -10.10 -12.51 10.72
C SER A 97 -8.70 -11.86 10.67
N ARG A 98 -7.66 -12.71 10.69
CA ARG A 98 -6.24 -12.35 10.46
C ARG A 98 -5.96 -11.97 9.00
N ASP A 99 -6.98 -11.55 8.26
CA ASP A 99 -6.90 -11.41 6.81
C ASP A 99 -6.71 -9.94 6.41
N CYS A 100 -5.85 -9.69 5.42
CA CYS A 100 -5.71 -8.35 4.84
C CYS A 100 -7.01 -7.91 4.17
N VAL A 101 -7.33 -6.61 4.25
CA VAL A 101 -8.52 -6.06 3.59
C VAL A 101 -8.28 -5.78 2.11
N LEU A 102 -7.16 -5.18 1.76
CA LEU A 102 -6.80 -4.87 0.38
C LEU A 102 -5.76 -5.85 -0.15
N LEU A 103 -4.65 -6.01 0.57
CA LEU A 103 -3.45 -6.63 -0.02
C LEU A 103 -3.66 -8.09 -0.43
N ASN A 104 -4.52 -8.83 0.27
CA ASN A 104 -4.79 -10.24 -0.05
C ASN A 104 -5.43 -10.41 -1.44
N GLY A 105 -6.44 -9.60 -1.78
CA GLY A 105 -7.05 -9.62 -3.11
C GLY A 105 -6.12 -9.19 -4.24
N LEU A 106 -5.03 -8.49 -3.92
CA LEU A 106 -4.02 -8.01 -4.87
C LEU A 106 -2.83 -8.96 -5.05
N SER A 107 -2.72 -10.01 -4.23
CA SER A 107 -1.53 -10.87 -4.13
C SER A 107 -1.12 -11.57 -5.43
N GLU A 108 -2.06 -11.77 -6.34
CA GLU A 108 -1.88 -12.48 -7.61
C GLU A 108 -1.44 -11.57 -8.76
N ALA A 109 -1.43 -10.24 -8.54
CA ALA A 109 -1.07 -9.26 -9.55
C ALA A 109 0.39 -9.34 -10.00
N LYS A 110 0.63 -8.99 -11.27
CA LYS A 110 1.97 -8.84 -11.85
C LYS A 110 2.48 -7.41 -11.81
N SER A 111 1.56 -6.44 -11.82
CA SER A 111 1.84 -5.01 -11.71
C SER A 111 0.91 -4.35 -10.71
N LEU A 112 1.45 -3.63 -9.74
CA LEU A 112 0.69 -2.87 -8.77
C LEU A 112 1.16 -1.42 -8.66
N GLU A 113 0.19 -0.52 -8.53
CA GLU A 113 0.40 0.86 -8.11
C GLU A 113 -0.39 1.08 -6.82
N LEU A 114 0.30 1.42 -5.74
CA LEU A 114 -0.30 1.64 -4.42
C LEU A 114 0.05 3.04 -3.96
N ILE A 115 -0.85 3.97 -4.27
CA ILE A 115 -0.75 5.37 -3.89
C ILE A 115 -1.66 5.56 -2.68
N ALA A 116 -1.15 6.20 -1.64
CA ALA A 116 -1.96 6.55 -0.49
C ALA A 116 -1.54 7.86 0.13
N GLU A 117 -2.50 8.52 0.76
CA GLU A 117 -2.19 9.60 1.68
C GLU A 117 -1.51 9.07 2.95
N PRO A 118 -0.63 9.88 3.57
CA PRO A 118 0.15 9.49 4.74
C PRO A 118 -0.61 8.92 5.95
N CYS A 119 -1.89 9.26 6.09
CA CYS A 119 -2.74 8.89 7.24
C CYS A 119 -3.57 7.61 7.00
N VAL A 120 -3.35 6.92 5.88
CA VAL A 120 -4.13 5.74 5.52
C VAL A 120 -3.72 4.53 6.37
N PHE A 121 -4.51 4.24 7.39
CA PHE A 121 -4.29 3.15 8.35
C PHE A 121 -4.38 1.75 7.72
N ILE A 122 -5.22 1.58 6.68
CA ILE A 122 -5.53 0.25 6.14
C ILE A 122 -4.28 -0.46 5.58
N LEU A 123 -3.42 0.27 4.87
CA LEU A 123 -2.19 -0.29 4.30
C LEU A 123 -1.20 -0.66 5.41
N LYS A 124 -1.08 0.18 6.44
CA LYS A 124 -0.28 -0.13 7.63
C LYS A 124 -0.72 -1.42 8.30
N ARG A 125 -2.03 -1.59 8.48
CA ARG A 125 -2.63 -2.77 9.10
C ARG A 125 -2.39 -4.00 8.23
N ASP A 126 -2.70 -3.92 6.94
CA ASP A 126 -2.53 -5.05 6.01
C ASP A 126 -1.07 -5.47 5.88
N LEU A 127 -0.14 -4.52 5.94
CA LEU A 127 1.29 -4.82 5.93
C LEU A 127 1.73 -5.66 7.16
N MET A 128 0.99 -5.68 8.28
CA MET A 128 1.29 -6.59 9.40
C MET A 128 1.07 -8.06 9.04
N TRP A 129 0.15 -8.32 8.10
CA TRP A 129 -0.29 -9.64 7.65
C TRP A 129 0.01 -9.84 6.17
N CYS A 130 0.97 -9.09 5.65
CA CYS A 130 1.23 -8.91 4.23
C CYS A 130 1.29 -10.26 3.50
N PRO A 131 0.49 -10.49 2.44
CA PRO A 131 0.59 -11.72 1.68
C PRO A 131 1.91 -11.75 0.90
N THR A 132 2.35 -12.93 0.47
CA THR A 132 3.46 -13.04 -0.47
C THR A 132 2.96 -12.77 -1.89
N PHE A 133 3.53 -11.77 -2.54
CA PHE A 133 3.28 -11.42 -3.94
C PHE A 133 4.19 -12.24 -4.85
N SER A 134 3.83 -13.49 -5.09
CA SER A 134 4.65 -14.46 -5.82
C SER A 134 4.83 -14.15 -7.32
N LYS A 135 3.98 -13.28 -7.88
CA LYS A 135 3.94 -12.93 -9.32
C LYS A 135 4.27 -11.47 -9.62
N LEU A 136 4.45 -10.64 -8.60
CA LEU A 136 4.59 -9.19 -8.76
C LEU A 136 5.97 -8.82 -9.29
N LYS A 137 6.01 -8.32 -10.53
CA LYS A 137 7.23 -7.88 -11.22
C LYS A 137 7.44 -6.38 -11.14
N THR A 138 6.37 -5.61 -11.09
CA THR A 138 6.42 -4.13 -11.08
C THR A 138 5.58 -3.58 -9.92
N LEU A 139 6.19 -2.70 -9.13
CA LEU A 139 5.52 -2.06 -8.00
C LEU A 139 5.78 -0.55 -8.03
N LEU A 140 4.73 0.25 -7.89
CA LEU A 140 4.81 1.69 -7.67
C LEU A 140 4.24 2.04 -6.29
N LEU A 141 5.00 2.82 -5.52
CA LEU A 141 4.61 3.37 -4.23
C LEU A 141 4.82 4.89 -4.22
N ASN A 142 4.12 5.64 -3.36
CA ASN A 142 4.43 7.05 -3.10
C ASN A 142 4.95 7.28 -1.66
N ASP A 143 5.08 8.55 -1.26
CA ASP A 143 5.72 9.02 -0.01
C ASP A 143 5.35 8.29 1.29
N TRP A 144 4.15 7.71 1.41
CA TRP A 144 3.75 7.00 2.62
C TRP A 144 4.68 5.82 2.94
N CYS A 145 5.24 5.18 1.92
CA CYS A 145 6.10 4.00 2.11
C CYS A 145 7.43 4.32 2.82
N ILE A 146 7.76 5.61 2.95
CA ILE A 146 9.01 6.09 3.55
C ILE A 146 8.81 6.96 4.82
N LYS A 147 7.61 7.42 5.19
CA LYS A 147 7.44 8.30 6.38
C LYS A 147 7.80 7.63 7.71
N VAL A 148 8.53 8.32 8.59
CA VAL A 148 9.19 7.80 9.83
C VAL A 148 8.34 6.84 10.70
N ASN A 149 7.05 7.09 10.90
CA ASN A 149 6.16 6.21 11.69
C ASN A 149 5.85 4.85 11.00
N LEU A 150 6.17 4.73 9.72
CA LEU A 150 5.86 3.60 8.83
C LEU A 150 7.04 3.20 7.93
N GLY A 151 8.08 4.01 7.84
CA GLY A 151 8.70 4.33 6.56
C GLY A 151 9.95 3.58 6.16
N ALA A 152 10.71 3.07 7.13
CA ALA A 152 11.62 1.99 6.79
C ALA A 152 10.83 0.66 6.68
N GLY A 153 9.79 0.50 7.50
CA GLY A 153 9.06 -0.75 7.65
C GLY A 153 8.20 -1.12 6.44
N ALA A 154 7.47 -0.16 5.85
CA ALA A 154 6.55 -0.44 4.75
C ALA A 154 7.29 -0.84 3.48
N LEU A 155 8.26 -0.03 3.05
CA LEU A 155 9.12 -0.34 1.90
C LEU A 155 9.83 -1.69 2.10
N MET A 156 10.43 -1.90 3.29
CA MET A 156 11.08 -3.17 3.63
C MET A 156 10.13 -4.36 3.55
N ARG A 157 8.92 -4.25 4.10
CA ARG A 157 7.95 -5.35 4.06
C ARG A 157 7.53 -5.70 2.64
N PHE A 158 7.33 -4.72 1.77
CA PHE A 158 7.09 -5.06 0.36
C PHE A 158 8.26 -5.79 -0.25
N LEU A 159 9.49 -5.33 -0.04
CA LEU A 159 10.69 -6.00 -0.57
C LEU A 159 10.81 -7.44 -0.05
N GLN A 160 10.46 -7.70 1.21
CA GLN A 160 10.43 -9.03 1.82
C GLN A 160 9.34 -9.94 1.23
N HIS A 161 8.19 -9.38 0.87
CA HIS A 161 7.03 -10.12 0.40
C HIS A 161 6.91 -10.17 -1.13
N THR A 162 7.89 -9.63 -1.88
CA THR A 162 7.90 -9.58 -3.35
C THR A 162 9.17 -10.23 -3.92
N PRO A 163 9.35 -11.56 -3.76
CA PRO A 163 10.61 -12.24 -4.08
C PRO A 163 10.98 -12.22 -5.58
N VAL A 164 10.04 -11.86 -6.46
CA VAL A 164 10.24 -11.79 -7.90
C VAL A 164 10.15 -10.37 -8.47
N LEU A 165 10.16 -9.35 -7.61
CA LEU A 165 10.09 -7.94 -8.04
C LEU A 165 11.29 -7.60 -8.94
N GLU A 166 11.01 -7.08 -10.14
CA GLU A 166 12.02 -6.71 -11.14
C GLU A 166 12.20 -5.19 -11.21
N LYS A 167 11.13 -4.42 -11.00
CA LYS A 167 11.12 -2.96 -11.04
C LYS A 167 10.34 -2.35 -9.89
N LEU A 168 10.96 -1.40 -9.20
CA LEU A 168 10.35 -0.58 -8.16
C LEU A 168 10.36 0.88 -8.58
N THR A 169 9.20 1.53 -8.54
CA THR A 169 9.06 2.98 -8.74
C THR A 169 8.59 3.63 -7.44
N ILE A 170 9.30 4.67 -6.97
CA ILE A 170 8.91 5.46 -5.80
C ILE A 170 8.63 6.89 -6.25
N GLN A 171 7.41 7.36 -6.02
CA GLN A 171 6.93 8.69 -6.38
C GLN A 171 6.84 9.60 -5.15
N LEU A 172 7.70 10.62 -5.10
CA LEU A 172 7.80 11.58 -4.01
C LEU A 172 7.15 12.91 -4.42
N CYS A 173 5.89 13.09 -4.03
CA CYS A 173 5.02 14.19 -4.46
C CYS A 173 5.04 15.39 -3.51
N GLN A 174 5.15 15.18 -2.20
CA GLN A 174 5.00 16.26 -1.22
C GLN A 174 6.31 16.54 -0.50
N ALA A 175 6.84 17.76 -0.54
CA ALA A 175 7.88 18.17 0.40
C ALA A 175 7.35 18.01 1.85
N PRO A 176 8.17 17.59 2.83
CA PRO A 176 7.71 17.47 4.20
C PRO A 176 7.16 18.82 4.66
N SER A 177 5.85 18.88 4.93
CA SER A 177 5.28 19.97 5.70
C SER A 177 5.94 19.91 7.07
N ASN A 178 6.60 21.01 7.47
CA ASN A 178 7.32 21.16 8.73
C ASN A 178 6.46 20.73 9.93
N ARG A 179 6.48 19.45 10.27
CA ARG A 179 6.05 18.92 11.55
C ARG A 179 7.24 18.15 12.08
N VAL A 180 7.95 18.81 12.99
CA VAL A 180 9.09 18.27 13.73
C VAL A 180 8.68 16.93 14.32
N GLY A 181 9.14 15.85 13.68
CA GLY A 181 9.07 14.50 14.21
C GLY A 181 10.45 14.14 14.73
N THR A 182 10.54 14.00 16.04
CA THR A 182 11.74 13.62 16.79
C THR A 182 12.38 12.38 16.18
N ALA A 183 13.70 12.43 15.95
CA ALA A 183 14.48 11.29 15.49
C ALA A 183 14.39 10.14 16.49
N GLY A 184 13.53 9.16 16.22
CA GLY A 184 13.54 7.88 16.91
C GLY A 184 14.68 7.02 16.35
N SER A 185 15.62 6.62 17.20
CA SER A 185 16.61 5.60 16.84
C SER A 185 15.89 4.26 16.69
N TYR A 186 16.04 3.61 15.53
CA TYR A 186 15.53 2.26 15.33
C TYR A 186 16.67 1.25 15.47
N ASN A 187 16.39 0.16 16.19
CA ASN A 187 17.20 -1.05 16.13
C ASN A 187 16.72 -1.87 14.93
N LEU A 188 17.52 -1.88 13.86
CA LEU A 188 17.36 -2.81 12.74
C LEU A 188 17.90 -4.17 13.17
N THR A 189 17.09 -5.02 13.78
CA THR A 189 17.40 -6.45 13.86
C THR A 189 17.14 -7.07 12.49
N GLY A 190 18.15 -7.01 11.62
CA GLY A 190 18.11 -7.51 10.26
C GLY A 190 18.09 -9.05 10.23
N GLN A 191 16.97 -9.62 9.82
CA GLN A 191 16.97 -10.95 9.20
C GLN A 191 17.31 -10.76 7.72
N LEU A 192 18.33 -11.47 7.24
CA LEU A 192 18.71 -11.46 5.82
C LEU A 192 17.51 -11.88 4.98
N VAL A 193 17.02 -10.96 4.17
CA VAL A 193 15.95 -11.20 3.21
C VAL A 193 16.55 -11.97 2.04
N ALA A 194 15.78 -12.91 1.49
CA ALA A 194 16.16 -13.57 0.24
C ALA A 194 16.49 -12.52 -0.83
N PRO A 195 17.52 -12.74 -1.67
CA PRO A 195 17.97 -11.75 -2.63
C PRO A 195 16.82 -11.35 -3.55
N SER A 196 16.42 -10.08 -3.46
CA SER A 196 15.42 -9.50 -4.36
C SER A 196 15.94 -9.54 -5.79
N LYS A 197 15.08 -9.89 -6.75
CA LYS A 197 15.40 -9.83 -8.20
C LYS A 197 15.31 -8.39 -8.75
N LEU A 198 15.35 -7.39 -7.87
CA LEU A 198 15.14 -6.00 -8.23
C LEU A 198 16.29 -5.51 -9.11
N LYS A 199 15.97 -5.19 -10.37
CA LYS A 199 16.93 -4.69 -11.36
C LYS A 199 16.86 -3.19 -11.51
N ILE A 200 15.64 -2.63 -11.45
CA ILE A 200 15.38 -1.23 -11.77
C ILE A 200 14.75 -0.54 -10.57
N LEU A 201 15.38 0.54 -10.12
CA LEU A 201 14.82 1.50 -9.19
C LEU A 201 14.59 2.84 -9.90
N GLU A 202 13.35 3.26 -9.97
CA GLU A 202 12.98 4.59 -10.43
C GLU A 202 12.50 5.44 -9.25
N ILE A 203 13.15 6.57 -9.01
CA ILE A 203 12.73 7.55 -8.01
C ILE A 203 12.26 8.80 -8.76
N LYS A 204 10.98 9.13 -8.64
CA LYS A 204 10.40 10.36 -9.18
C LYS A 204 10.24 11.33 -8.02
N CYS A 205 10.78 12.53 -8.11
CA CYS A 205 10.69 13.52 -7.04
C CYS A 205 10.78 14.95 -7.56
N GLU A 206 10.16 15.93 -6.90
CA GLU A 206 10.35 17.34 -7.26
C GLU A 206 11.76 17.85 -6.93
N ARG A 207 12.31 17.39 -5.79
CA ARG A 207 13.64 17.75 -5.31
C ARG A 207 14.30 16.54 -4.66
N ILE A 208 15.59 16.38 -4.91
CA ILE A 208 16.42 15.40 -4.20
C ILE A 208 16.61 15.89 -2.75
N ASP A 209 16.10 15.13 -1.80
CA ASP A 209 16.20 15.42 -0.36
C ASP A 209 16.53 14.16 0.45
N GLU A 210 16.43 14.25 1.79
CA GLU A 210 16.72 13.15 2.72
C GLU A 210 15.93 11.86 2.45
N ARG A 211 14.77 11.96 1.80
CA ARG A 211 13.92 10.80 1.48
C ARG A 211 14.57 9.90 0.44
N VAL A 212 15.19 10.50 -0.57
CA VAL A 212 15.97 9.78 -1.59
C VAL A 212 17.11 9.02 -0.93
N HIS A 213 17.84 9.70 -0.03
CA HIS A 213 18.93 9.08 0.74
C HIS A 213 18.42 7.91 1.59
N ARG A 214 17.27 8.07 2.26
CA ARG A 214 16.66 7.00 3.07
C ARG A 214 16.28 5.77 2.24
N ILE A 215 15.73 5.95 1.04
CA ILE A 215 15.43 4.84 0.11
C ILE A 215 16.70 4.06 -0.20
N LEU A 216 17.77 4.76 -0.60
CA LEU A 216 19.05 4.15 -0.95
C LEU A 216 19.69 3.43 0.26
N MET A 217 19.58 4.03 1.45
CA MET A 217 20.06 3.39 2.69
C MET A 217 19.32 2.09 2.98
N VAL A 218 17.99 2.08 2.90
CA VAL A 218 17.20 0.86 3.12
C VAL A 218 17.67 -0.25 2.17
N LEU A 219 17.80 0.03 0.87
CA LEU A 219 18.26 -0.96 -0.10
C LEU A 219 19.67 -1.48 0.23
N SER A 220 20.59 -0.58 0.60
CA SER A 220 21.96 -0.93 0.98
C SER A 220 22.03 -1.79 2.24
N THR A 221 21.23 -1.46 3.26
CA THR A 221 21.14 -2.24 4.51
C THR A 221 20.70 -3.68 4.27
N TYR A 222 19.86 -3.92 3.26
CA TYR A 222 19.38 -5.26 2.90
C TYR A 222 20.20 -5.94 1.80
N GLY A 223 21.34 -5.36 1.41
CA GLY A 223 22.20 -5.92 0.36
C GLY A 223 21.53 -6.02 -1.00
N ILE A 224 20.52 -5.18 -1.26
CA ILE A 224 19.80 -5.17 -2.54
C ILE A 224 20.64 -4.39 -3.55
N HIS A 225 21.31 -5.14 -4.42
CA HIS A 225 22.04 -4.59 -5.55
C HIS A 225 21.07 -4.32 -6.70
N VAL A 226 20.86 -3.04 -7.00
CA VAL A 226 20.04 -2.60 -8.13
C VAL A 226 20.96 -2.32 -9.32
N GLU A 227 20.66 -2.89 -10.48
CA GLU A 227 21.44 -2.72 -11.71
C GLU A 227 21.32 -1.29 -12.28
N GLN A 228 20.12 -0.71 -12.19
CA GLN A 228 19.80 0.61 -12.74
C GLN A 228 19.05 1.47 -11.73
N ILE A 229 19.63 2.62 -11.38
CA ILE A 229 19.00 3.63 -10.52
C ILE A 229 18.74 4.87 -11.36
N ASN A 230 17.47 5.18 -11.56
CA ASN A 230 17.02 6.34 -12.32
C ASN A 230 16.33 7.32 -11.38
N ILE A 231 16.91 8.51 -11.21
CA ILE A 231 16.29 9.59 -10.43
C ILE A 231 15.78 10.64 -11.42
N GLN A 232 14.46 10.78 -11.49
CA GLN A 232 13.79 11.72 -12.37
C GLN A 232 13.23 12.87 -11.56
N GLN A 233 13.65 14.09 -11.90
CA GLN A 233 13.06 15.30 -11.38
C GLN A 233 11.82 15.65 -12.20
N SER A 234 10.64 15.65 -11.57
CA SER A 234 9.37 16.00 -12.22
C SER A 234 8.70 17.16 -11.48
N ILE A 235 8.16 18.12 -12.23
CA ILE A 235 7.39 19.24 -11.68
C ILE A 235 5.99 18.72 -11.37
N GLY A 236 5.69 18.49 -10.09
CA GLY A 236 4.39 18.00 -9.63
C GLY A 236 4.16 16.50 -9.86
N CYS A 237 3.35 15.89 -9.00
CA CYS A 237 2.78 14.58 -9.29
C CYS A 237 1.63 14.76 -10.29
N SER A 238 1.76 14.13 -11.46
CA SER A 238 0.67 14.11 -12.44
C SER A 238 -0.53 13.44 -11.78
N GLU A 239 -1.54 14.24 -11.46
CA GLU A 239 -2.90 13.78 -11.27
C GLU A 239 -3.32 13.15 -12.61
N ARG A 240 -3.35 11.82 -12.69
CA ARG A 240 -3.92 11.08 -13.80
C ARG A 240 -5.03 10.22 -13.27
#